data_AF-A0A496KXJ1-F1
#
_entry.id   AF-A0A496KXJ1-F1
#
_cell.length_a   1.000
_cell.length_b   1.000
_cell.length_c   1.000
_cell.angle_alpha   90.00
_cell.angle_beta   90.00
_cell.angle_gamma   90.00
#
_symmetry.space_group_name_H-M   'P 1'
#
loop_
_entity.id
_entity.type
_entity.pdbx_description
1 polymer ?
#
loop_
_entity_poly.entity_id
_entity_poly.type
_entity_poly.pdbx_seq_one_letter_code
_entity_poly.pdbx_strand_id
1 'polypeptide(L)'
;MVKKVLFFIVAVLLFAACSNRTVFSDYTELDGGVWATDKSFAFNVEIEDTAASYEIDLMLRNTDVFPRQNLWLKVEQEHNGHPISVDTLNIFLLDHDGKWIGKGLCSKYDNEFIWKQQVRFPEKGSYIFRFSQLMRIQVLEGIENIGIEVIKEKQ
;
A
#
# COMPACT_ATOMS: atom_id res chain seq x y z
N MET A 1 10.37 19.75 46.37
CA MET A 1 9.67 20.17 45.13
C MET A 1 10.32 19.60 43.87
N VAL A 2 11.66 19.66 43.74
CA VAL A 2 12.44 19.19 42.57
C VAL A 2 12.19 17.73 42.17
N LYS A 3 12.06 16.79 43.13
CA LYS A 3 11.78 15.37 42.83
C LYS A 3 10.44 15.12 42.13
N LYS A 4 9.40 15.91 42.43
CA LYS A 4 8.08 15.79 41.77
C LYS A 4 8.12 16.34 40.34
N VAL A 5 8.91 17.39 40.10
CA VAL A 5 9.14 17.95 38.77
C VAL A 5 9.95 16.98 37.89
N LEU A 6 10.99 16.34 38.45
CA LEU A 6 11.78 15.34 37.73
C LEU A 6 10.96 14.10 37.33
N PHE A 7 10.07 13.64 38.20
CA PHE A 7 9.15 12.53 37.90
C PHE A 7 8.17 12.89 36.78
N PHE A 8 7.69 14.14 36.76
CA PHE A 8 6.79 14.63 35.71
C PHE A 8 7.51 14.74 34.35
N ILE A 9 8.77 15.17 34.33
CA ILE A 9 9.59 15.25 33.10
C ILE A 9 9.87 13.86 32.52
N VAL A 10 10.18 12.87 33.38
CA VAL A 10 10.38 11.47 32.94
C VAL A 10 9.08 10.87 32.41
N ALA A 11 7.94 11.16 33.04
CA ALA A 11 6.64 10.70 32.57
C ALA A 11 6.25 11.28 31.20
N VAL A 12 6.58 12.55 30.93
CA VAL A 12 6.31 13.20 29.63
C VAL A 12 7.20 12.64 28.51
N LEU A 13 8.45 12.26 28.80
CA LEU A 13 9.36 11.64 27.82
C LEU A 13 8.91 10.23 27.38
N LEU A 14 8.16 9.51 28.21
CA LEU A 14 7.65 8.17 27.87
C LEU A 14 6.53 8.17 26.83
N PHE A 15 5.88 9.32 26.58
CA PHE A 15 4.80 9.44 25.58
C PHE A 15 5.27 9.98 24.22
N ALA A 16 6.55 10.33 24.05
CA ALA A 16 7.05 10.95 22.82
C ALA A 16 7.51 9.95 21.73
N ALA A 17 7.46 8.65 21.97
CA ALA A 17 7.99 7.64 21.04
C ALA A 17 6.92 7.09 20.09
N CYS A 18 6.16 7.95 19.42
CA CYS A 18 5.41 7.54 18.23
C CYS A 18 6.23 7.95 17.00
N SER A 19 7.22 7.13 16.65
CA SER A 19 7.94 7.31 15.38
C SER A 19 7.01 6.89 14.26
N ASN A 20 6.36 7.84 13.60
CA ASN A 20 5.66 7.56 12.34
C ASN A 20 6.72 7.19 11.30
N ARG A 21 6.74 5.92 10.87
CA ARG A 21 7.71 5.38 9.90
C ARG A 21 7.16 5.35 8.48
N THR A 22 5.87 5.65 8.32
CA THR A 22 5.23 5.76 7.03
C THR A 22 5.81 6.97 6.31
N VAL A 23 6.48 6.68 5.20
CA VAL A 23 7.07 7.69 4.30
C VAL A 23 6.03 8.16 3.30
N PHE A 24 5.16 7.25 2.86
CA PHE A 24 4.07 7.54 1.95
C PHE A 24 2.90 6.63 2.26
N SER A 25 1.68 7.15 2.23
CA SER A 25 0.44 6.37 2.28
C SER A 25 -0.62 7.15 1.52
N ASP A 26 -1.11 6.57 0.43
CA ASP A 26 -2.18 7.17 -0.34
C ASP A 26 -2.99 6.08 -1.06
N TYR A 27 -4.25 6.40 -1.35
CA TYR A 27 -5.15 5.53 -2.09
C TYR A 27 -6.04 6.35 -3.02
N THR A 28 -6.45 5.72 -4.10
CA THR A 28 -7.46 6.25 -5.02
C THR A 28 -8.74 5.44 -4.86
N GLU A 29 -9.86 6.14 -4.69
CA GLU A 29 -11.20 5.54 -4.78
C GLU A 29 -11.60 5.37 -6.24
N LEU A 30 -12.21 4.23 -6.55
CA LEU A 30 -12.71 3.88 -7.87
C LEU A 30 -14.19 4.22 -7.95
N ASP A 31 -14.55 5.08 -8.90
CA ASP A 31 -15.93 5.47 -9.16
C ASP A 31 -16.82 4.23 -9.35
N GLY A 32 -17.82 4.09 -8.48
CA GLY A 32 -18.77 2.97 -8.52
C GLY A 32 -18.19 1.60 -8.22
N GLY A 33 -16.93 1.51 -7.75
CA GLY A 33 -16.25 0.23 -7.51
C GLY A 33 -15.86 -0.50 -8.79
N VAL A 34 -15.63 0.25 -9.88
CA VAL A 34 -15.42 -0.28 -11.22
C VAL A 34 -14.00 0.02 -11.74
N TRP A 35 -13.31 -1.01 -12.23
CA TRP A 35 -11.97 -0.93 -12.79
C TRP A 35 -11.88 -1.45 -14.22
N ALA A 36 -11.87 -0.52 -15.18
CA ALA A 36 -11.64 -0.81 -16.59
C ALA A 36 -10.18 -1.20 -16.89
N THR A 37 -9.94 -2.12 -17.84
CA THR A 37 -8.60 -2.61 -18.20
C THR A 37 -7.64 -1.52 -18.71
N ASP A 38 -8.16 -0.46 -19.30
CA ASP A 38 -7.39 0.70 -19.80
C ASP A 38 -7.14 1.77 -18.73
N LYS A 39 -7.76 1.64 -17.54
CA LYS A 39 -7.56 2.55 -16.41
C LYS A 39 -6.42 2.06 -15.52
N SER A 40 -5.47 2.94 -15.25
CA SER A 40 -4.37 2.69 -14.33
C SER A 40 -4.32 3.73 -13.22
N PHE A 41 -3.82 3.35 -12.05
CA PHE A 41 -3.66 4.23 -10.89
C PHE A 41 -2.19 4.42 -10.58
N ALA A 42 -1.75 5.68 -10.43
CA ALA A 42 -0.34 6.02 -10.25
C ALA A 42 -0.13 6.72 -8.90
N PHE A 43 0.90 6.30 -8.18
CA PHE A 43 1.28 6.88 -6.89
C PHE A 43 2.71 7.38 -6.97
N ASN A 44 2.93 8.64 -6.59
CA ASN A 44 4.24 9.29 -6.62
C ASN A 44 4.84 9.33 -5.22
N VAL A 45 5.93 8.61 -5.02
CA VAL A 45 6.64 8.48 -3.75
C VAL A 45 7.97 9.20 -3.85
N GLU A 46 8.19 10.18 -2.98
CA GLU A 46 9.46 10.91 -2.89
C GLU A 46 10.41 10.20 -1.90
N ILE A 47 11.60 9.81 -2.38
CA ILE A 47 12.60 9.11 -1.56
C ILE A 47 13.81 10.01 -1.29
N GLU A 48 14.05 10.31 -0.02
CA GLU A 48 15.18 11.15 0.42
C GLU A 48 16.36 10.38 1.04
N ASP A 49 16.13 9.18 1.58
CA ASP A 49 17.14 8.38 2.31
C ASP A 49 17.41 7.03 1.64
N THR A 50 18.41 6.99 0.76
CA THR A 50 18.80 5.77 0.03
C THR A 50 19.61 4.77 0.87
N ALA A 51 20.02 5.13 2.10
CA ALA A 51 20.72 4.21 3.00
C ALA A 51 19.74 3.32 3.79
N ALA A 52 18.48 3.73 3.87
CA ALA A 52 17.43 3.00 4.55
C ALA A 52 16.87 1.85 3.72
N SER A 53 16.22 0.95 4.44
CA SER A 53 15.48 -0.18 3.90
C SER A 53 13.99 0.09 4.05
N TYR A 54 13.20 -0.31 3.05
CA TYR A 54 11.79 0.03 2.93
C TYR A 54 10.92 -1.21 2.69
N GLU A 55 9.72 -1.18 3.27
CA GLU A 55 8.62 -2.07 2.95
C GLU A 55 7.61 -1.31 2.10
N ILE A 56 7.08 -1.95 1.06
CA ILE A 56 6.07 -1.41 0.18
C ILE A 56 4.87 -2.35 0.23
N ASP A 57 3.75 -1.81 0.70
CA ASP A 57 2.49 -2.52 0.83
C ASP A 57 1.50 -2.05 -0.22
N LEU A 58 0.76 -2.99 -0.77
CA LEU A 58 -0.41 -2.73 -1.61
C LEU A 58 -1.66 -2.72 -0.72
N MET A 59 -2.36 -1.60 -0.73
CA MET A 59 -3.65 -1.45 -0.07
C MET A 59 -4.77 -1.65 -1.08
N LEU A 60 -5.76 -2.48 -0.76
CA LEU A 60 -6.88 -2.75 -1.66
C LEU A 60 -8.17 -2.95 -0.87
N ARG A 61 -9.22 -2.19 -1.23
CA ARG A 61 -10.58 -2.46 -0.76
C ARG A 61 -11.39 -3.15 -1.84
N ASN A 62 -11.94 -4.32 -1.52
CA ASN A 62 -12.90 -5.01 -2.38
C ASN A 62 -14.26 -5.18 -1.68
N THR A 63 -15.29 -5.50 -2.46
CA THR A 63 -16.61 -5.92 -1.96
C THR A 63 -16.86 -7.39 -2.25
N ASP A 64 -17.96 -7.93 -1.73
CA ASP A 64 -18.47 -9.27 -2.05
C ASP A 64 -18.96 -9.43 -3.50
N VAL A 65 -19.08 -8.32 -4.25
CA VAL A 65 -19.40 -8.32 -5.69
C VAL A 65 -18.22 -8.78 -6.53
N PHE A 66 -16.99 -8.70 -6.02
CA PHE A 66 -15.80 -9.06 -6.79
C PHE A 66 -15.86 -10.54 -7.24
N PRO A 67 -15.77 -10.84 -8.55
CA PRO A 67 -16.21 -12.13 -9.08
C PRO A 67 -15.16 -13.25 -9.01
N ARG A 68 -13.99 -13.02 -8.42
CA ARG A 68 -12.84 -13.94 -8.47
C ARG A 68 -12.20 -14.15 -7.10
N GLN A 69 -11.49 -15.26 -6.96
CA GLN A 69 -10.71 -15.56 -5.75
C GLN A 69 -9.47 -14.68 -5.61
N ASN A 70 -8.88 -14.31 -6.74
CA ASN A 70 -7.65 -13.57 -6.83
C ASN A 70 -7.72 -12.47 -7.89
N LEU A 71 -6.88 -11.45 -7.70
CA LEU A 71 -6.70 -10.31 -8.58
C LEU A 71 -5.27 -10.30 -9.11
N TRP A 72 -5.14 -10.22 -10.43
CA TRP A 72 -3.85 -10.05 -11.09
C TRP A 72 -3.63 -8.58 -11.42
N LEU A 73 -2.46 -8.07 -11.07
CA LEU A 73 -2.06 -6.68 -11.29
C LEU A 73 -0.73 -6.62 -12.01
N LYS A 74 -0.60 -5.66 -12.93
CA LYS A 74 0.70 -5.20 -13.45
C LYS A 74 1.12 -4.00 -12.63
N VAL A 75 2.38 -3.99 -12.19
CA VAL A 75 2.98 -2.84 -11.51
C VAL A 75 4.14 -2.30 -12.32
N GLU A 76 4.01 -1.08 -12.83
CA GLU A 76 5.05 -0.40 -13.59
C GLU A 76 5.73 0.62 -12.68
N GLN A 77 7.06 0.57 -12.61
CA GLN A 77 7.85 1.47 -11.80
C GLN A 77 8.61 2.43 -12.71
N GLU A 78 8.61 3.71 -12.35
CA GLU A 78 9.37 4.77 -13.02
C GLU A 78 10.17 5.55 -11.99
N HIS A 79 11.37 6.00 -12.35
CA HIS A 79 12.19 6.90 -11.54
C HIS A 79 12.57 8.13 -12.37
N ASN A 80 12.25 9.32 -11.88
CA ASN A 80 12.52 10.59 -12.57
C ASN A 80 12.08 10.61 -14.05
N GLY A 81 10.95 9.95 -14.36
CA GLY A 81 10.38 9.86 -15.71
C GLY A 81 10.94 8.73 -16.59
N HIS A 82 11.85 7.90 -16.07
CA HIS A 82 12.39 6.74 -16.79
C HIS A 82 11.83 5.43 -16.24
N PRO A 83 11.32 4.51 -17.08
CA PRO A 83 10.89 3.19 -16.63
C PRO A 83 12.05 2.40 -16.01
N ILE A 84 11.84 1.82 -14.83
CA ILE A 84 12.86 1.03 -14.11
C ILE A 84 12.52 -0.46 -14.06
N SER A 85 11.25 -0.82 -13.88
CA SER A 85 10.83 -2.23 -13.82
C SER A 85 9.35 -2.41 -14.09
N VAL A 86 8.98 -3.65 -14.43
CA VAL A 86 7.58 -4.09 -14.56
C VAL A 86 7.43 -5.40 -13.81
N ASP A 87 6.50 -5.43 -12.86
CA ASP A 87 6.18 -6.60 -12.04
C ASP A 87 4.75 -7.07 -12.31
N THR A 88 4.46 -8.31 -11.93
CA THR A 88 3.12 -8.89 -11.95
C THR A 88 2.79 -9.45 -10.58
N LEU A 89 1.66 -9.03 -10.00
CA LEU A 89 1.18 -9.48 -8.70
C LEU A 89 -0.05 -10.35 -8.88
N ASN A 90 -0.13 -11.40 -8.05
CA ASN A 90 -1.30 -12.24 -7.89
C ASN A 90 -1.70 -12.21 -6.41
N ILE A 91 -2.72 -11.45 -6.08
CA ILE A 91 -3.22 -11.30 -4.71
C ILE A 91 -4.50 -12.09 -4.54
N PHE A 92 -4.58 -12.89 -3.49
CA PHE A 92 -5.79 -13.63 -3.14
C PHE A 92 -6.66 -12.74 -2.25
N LEU A 93 -7.94 -12.60 -2.59
CA LEU A 93 -8.93 -11.86 -1.81
C LEU A 93 -9.84 -12.80 -1.01
N LEU A 94 -9.89 -14.07 -1.42
CA LEU A 94 -10.57 -15.17 -0.75
C LEU A 94 -9.55 -16.23 -0.31
N ASP A 95 -9.75 -16.81 0.86
CA ASP A 95 -9.00 -17.98 1.33
C ASP A 95 -9.42 -19.26 0.57
N HIS A 96 -8.82 -20.38 0.96
CA HIS A 96 -9.10 -21.71 0.39
C HIS A 96 -10.53 -22.22 0.67
N ASP A 97 -11.19 -21.71 1.73
CA ASP A 97 -12.58 -22.03 2.08
C ASP A 97 -13.58 -21.11 1.36
N GLY A 98 -13.10 -20.13 0.60
CA GLY A 98 -13.94 -19.12 -0.06
C GLY A 98 -14.42 -18.01 0.87
N LYS A 99 -13.71 -17.74 1.97
CA LYS A 99 -13.97 -16.59 2.86
C LYS A 99 -13.07 -15.42 2.51
N TRP A 100 -13.62 -14.21 2.56
CA TRP A 100 -12.87 -12.97 2.35
C TRP A 100 -11.82 -12.78 3.45
N ILE A 101 -10.58 -12.46 3.06
CA ILE A 101 -9.45 -12.34 3.99
C ILE A 101 -9.29 -10.94 4.58
N GLY A 102 -9.84 -9.92 3.92
CA GLY A 102 -9.75 -8.53 4.35
C GLY A 102 -10.60 -8.24 5.59
N LYS A 103 -10.23 -7.19 6.32
CA LYS A 103 -10.98 -6.71 7.50
C LYS A 103 -12.05 -5.72 7.03
N GLY A 104 -13.23 -5.76 7.61
CA GLY A 104 -14.24 -4.74 7.32
C GLY A 104 -15.64 -5.12 7.77
N LEU A 105 -16.61 -4.27 7.39
CA LEU A 105 -18.03 -4.38 7.74
C LEU A 105 -18.87 -4.18 6.47
N CYS A 106 -20.11 -4.67 6.50
CA CYS A 106 -21.10 -4.45 5.44
C CYS A 106 -20.59 -4.81 4.03
N SER A 107 -20.05 -6.03 3.88
CA SER A 107 -19.57 -6.56 2.59
C SER A 107 -18.39 -5.80 1.97
N LYS A 108 -17.66 -5.00 2.75
CA LYS A 108 -16.41 -4.34 2.34
C LYS A 108 -15.22 -4.96 3.07
N TYR A 109 -14.13 -5.16 2.35
CA TYR A 109 -12.95 -5.87 2.81
C TYR A 109 -11.70 -5.05 2.48
N ASP A 110 -11.08 -4.50 3.52
CA ASP A 110 -9.78 -3.85 3.48
C ASP A 110 -8.68 -4.88 3.56
N ASN A 111 -7.83 -4.90 2.55
CA ASN A 111 -6.69 -5.78 2.45
C ASN A 111 -5.40 -4.97 2.37
N GLU A 112 -4.37 -5.51 3.02
CA GLU A 112 -3.02 -4.98 3.03
C GLU A 112 -2.10 -6.14 2.67
N PHE A 113 -1.38 -6.00 1.57
CA PHE A 113 -0.50 -7.02 1.03
C PHE A 113 0.92 -6.50 0.96
N ILE A 114 1.83 -7.16 1.65
CA ILE A 114 3.26 -6.90 1.52
C ILE A 114 3.67 -7.22 0.08
N TRP A 115 4.00 -6.19 -0.71
CA TRP A 115 4.44 -6.36 -2.08
C TRP A 115 5.95 -6.57 -2.15
N LYS A 116 6.73 -5.68 -1.51
CA LYS A 116 8.20 -5.81 -1.42
C LYS A 116 8.68 -5.44 -0.02
N GLN A 117 9.60 -6.23 0.51
CA GLN A 117 10.30 -5.93 1.76
C GLN A 117 11.78 -5.70 1.49
N GLN A 118 12.46 -5.08 2.44
CA GLN A 118 13.91 -4.86 2.39
C GLN A 118 14.36 -4.10 1.11
N VAL A 119 13.50 -3.24 0.58
CA VAL A 119 13.77 -2.47 -0.64
C VAL A 119 14.74 -1.34 -0.32
N ARG A 120 15.82 -1.25 -1.09
CA ARG A 120 16.70 -0.08 -1.09
C ARG A 120 16.58 0.64 -2.41
N PHE A 121 16.20 1.91 -2.35
CA PHE A 121 16.15 2.76 -3.51
C PHE A 121 17.58 3.20 -3.87
N PRO A 122 18.04 2.97 -5.12
CA PRO A 122 19.42 3.25 -5.50
C PRO A 122 19.73 4.76 -5.54
N GLU A 123 18.72 5.56 -5.92
CA GLU A 123 18.85 7.01 -6.11
C GLU A 123 17.72 7.74 -5.38
N LYS A 124 17.99 8.99 -4.99
CA LYS A 124 16.97 9.88 -4.40
C LYS A 124 16.07 10.43 -5.51
N GLY A 125 14.83 10.77 -5.15
CA GLY A 125 13.90 11.45 -6.05
C GLY A 125 12.53 10.78 -6.10
N SER A 126 11.80 11.13 -7.16
CA SER A 126 10.43 10.69 -7.39
C SER A 126 10.39 9.30 -8.02
N TYR A 127 9.71 8.38 -7.35
CA TYR A 127 9.37 7.05 -7.85
C TYR A 127 7.87 6.97 -8.09
N ILE A 128 7.47 6.60 -9.31
CA ILE A 128 6.06 6.44 -9.66
C ILE A 128 5.74 4.96 -9.79
N PHE A 129 4.73 4.50 -9.03
CA PHE A 129 4.19 3.15 -9.11
C PHE A 129 2.84 3.18 -9.82
N ARG A 130 2.74 2.55 -11.00
CA ARG A 130 1.48 2.37 -11.75
C ARG A 130 0.89 1.01 -11.51
N PHE A 131 -0.37 0.95 -11.12
CA PHE A 131 -1.13 -0.27 -11.03
C PHE A 131 -2.18 -0.33 -12.13
N SER A 132 -2.20 -1.44 -12.87
CA SER A 132 -3.26 -1.77 -13.83
C SER A 132 -3.69 -3.21 -13.63
N GLN A 133 -4.96 -3.50 -13.89
CA GLN A 133 -5.48 -4.85 -13.78
C GLN A 133 -5.04 -5.71 -14.97
N LEU A 134 -4.63 -6.95 -14.69
CA LEU A 134 -4.22 -7.98 -15.67
C LEU A 134 -5.27 -9.10 -15.79
N MET A 135 -6.54 -8.78 -15.53
CA MET A 135 -7.62 -9.75 -15.64
C MET A 135 -8.14 -9.84 -17.08
N ARG A 136 -8.74 -10.98 -17.44
CA ARG A 136 -9.41 -11.16 -18.74
C ARG A 136 -10.78 -10.47 -18.83
N ILE A 137 -11.14 -9.69 -17.81
CA ILE A 137 -12.43 -9.01 -17.69
C ILE A 137 -12.18 -7.53 -18.01
N GLN A 138 -12.89 -7.01 -19.01
CA GLN A 138 -12.70 -5.64 -19.50
C GLN A 138 -13.01 -4.59 -18.42
N VAL A 139 -14.00 -4.88 -17.58
CA VAL A 139 -14.50 -4.00 -16.52
C VAL A 139 -14.69 -4.86 -15.27
N LEU A 140 -13.78 -4.74 -14.31
CA LEU A 140 -13.89 -5.43 -13.03
C LEU A 140 -14.80 -4.65 -12.10
N GLU A 141 -15.74 -5.33 -11.47
CA GLU A 141 -16.61 -4.77 -10.43
C GLU A 141 -16.15 -5.23 -9.04
N GLY A 142 -16.51 -4.47 -8.02
CA GLY A 142 -16.26 -4.80 -6.62
C GLY A 142 -14.86 -4.46 -6.14
N ILE A 143 -14.12 -3.58 -6.83
CA ILE A 143 -12.89 -2.97 -6.32
C ILE A 143 -13.18 -1.50 -6.04
N GLU A 144 -13.23 -1.13 -4.76
CA GLU A 144 -13.56 0.25 -4.36
C GLU A 144 -12.33 1.14 -4.26
N ASN A 145 -11.20 0.61 -3.79
CA ASN A 145 -10.00 1.42 -3.56
C ASN A 145 -8.75 0.63 -3.92
N ILE A 146 -7.74 1.33 -4.43
CA ILE A 146 -6.36 0.84 -4.54
C ILE A 146 -5.40 1.90 -4.02
N GLY A 147 -4.36 1.50 -3.31
CA GLY A 147 -3.38 2.40 -2.74
C GLY A 147 -2.06 1.70 -2.48
N ILE A 148 -1.06 2.48 -2.06
CA ILE A 148 0.19 1.95 -1.57
C ILE A 148 0.58 2.63 -0.27
N GLU A 149 1.25 1.86 0.58
CA GLU A 149 1.98 2.38 1.72
C GLU A 149 3.47 2.06 1.56
N VAL A 150 4.33 3.03 1.88
CA VAL A 150 5.78 2.87 1.89
C VAL A 150 6.28 3.19 3.29
N ILE A 151 6.87 2.19 3.93
CA ILE A 151 7.25 2.23 5.34
C ILE A 151 8.77 2.10 5.43
N LYS A 152 9.40 2.97 6.22
CA LYS A 152 10.81 2.82 6.57
C LYS A 152 10.97 1.69 7.59
N GLU A 153 11.75 0.66 7.25
CA GLU A 153 12.00 -0.46 8.14
C GLU A 153 12.90 -0.05 9.32
N LYS A 154 12.79 -0.75 10.45
CA LYS A 154 13.70 -0.56 11.57
C LYS A 154 15.03 -1.23 11.25
N GLN A 155 16.13 -0.48 11.38
CA GLN A 155 17.47 -1.04 11.49
C GLN A 155 17.62 -1.83 12.81
#